data_AF-A0A7C6AMB0-F1
#
_entry.id   AF-A0A7C6AMB0-F1
#
_cell.length_a   1.000
_cell.length_b   1.000
_cell.length_c   1.000
_cell.angle_alpha   90.00
_cell.angle_beta   90.00
_cell.angle_gamma   90.00
#
_symmetry.space_group_name_H-M   'P 1'
#
loop_
_entity.id
_entity.type
_entity.pdbx_description
1 polymer ?
#
loop_
_entity_poly.entity_id
_entity_poly.type
_entity_poly.pdbx_seq_one_letter_code
_entity_poly.pdbx_strand_id
1 'polypeptide(L)'
;AKKYIAPLPIKYDENLACYKNMMSMGGMGKMHANPNLPKAQAIKDATMAHFILKYLPNKWLFYHFNGAYHSDNFEGIVWYLKQKRSDLKIVTISSIETDDITKPAKEDLSGKANFIIAIPSTMTKTY
;
A
#
# COMPACT_ATOMS: atom_id res chain seq x y z
N ALA A 1 20.68 13.44 -2.44
CA ALA A 1 19.55 12.61 -2.89
C ALA A 1 19.44 11.28 -2.14
N LYS A 2 20.43 10.37 -2.18
CA LYS A 2 20.34 9.01 -1.62
C LYS A 2 19.91 8.89 -0.15
N LYS A 3 20.16 9.90 0.68
CA LYS A 3 19.72 9.95 2.09
C LYS A 3 18.21 10.06 2.30
N TYR A 4 17.45 10.37 1.25
CA TYR A 4 16.00 10.56 1.29
C TYR A 4 15.21 9.37 0.74
N ILE A 5 15.89 8.26 0.42
CA ILE A 5 15.26 7.01 -0.05
C ILE A 5 15.74 5.84 0.80
N ALA A 6 15.07 4.69 0.67
CA ALA A 6 15.56 3.45 1.25
C ALA A 6 17.01 3.13 0.81
N PRO A 7 17.82 2.52 1.69
CA PRO A 7 19.12 1.98 1.31
C PRO A 7 19.00 1.05 0.10
N LEU A 8 19.85 1.26 -0.90
CA LEU A 8 19.90 0.46 -2.12
C LEU A 8 20.89 -0.72 -1.94
N PRO A 9 20.66 -1.87 -2.61
CA PRO A 9 19.49 -2.18 -3.42
C PRO A 9 18.25 -2.48 -2.57
N ILE A 10 17.07 -2.14 -3.10
CA ILE A 10 15.80 -2.61 -2.53
C ILE A 10 15.50 -4.02 -3.03
N LYS A 11 14.79 -4.81 -2.21
CA LYS A 11 14.16 -6.03 -2.72
C LYS A 11 12.99 -5.66 -3.61
N TYR A 12 12.78 -6.40 -4.69
CA TYR A 12 11.65 -6.23 -5.59
C TYR A 12 11.20 -7.62 -6.03
N ASP A 13 9.91 -7.91 -5.86
CA ASP A 13 9.29 -9.14 -6.31
C ASP A 13 8.17 -8.80 -7.30
N GLU A 14 8.40 -9.09 -8.58
CA GLU A 14 7.43 -8.83 -9.65
C GLU A 14 6.17 -9.69 -9.55
N ASN A 15 6.18 -10.75 -8.74
CA ASN A 15 5.03 -11.63 -8.55
C ASN A 15 4.10 -11.15 -7.43
N LEU A 16 4.53 -10.16 -6.63
CA LEU A 16 3.67 -9.54 -5.62
C LEU A 16 2.47 -8.89 -6.30
N ALA A 17 1.26 -9.17 -5.84
CA ALA A 17 0.04 -8.88 -6.61
C ALA A 17 -0.11 -7.38 -6.87
N CYS A 18 0.21 -6.53 -5.89
CA CYS A 18 0.25 -5.08 -6.09
C CYS A 18 1.13 -4.71 -7.29
N TYR A 19 2.39 -5.12 -7.35
CA TYR A 19 3.28 -4.74 -8.45
C TYR A 19 2.90 -5.39 -9.78
N LYS A 20 2.48 -6.66 -9.75
CA LYS A 20 2.02 -7.39 -10.94
C LYS A 20 0.81 -6.74 -11.57
N ASN A 21 -0.18 -6.35 -10.76
CA ASN A 21 -1.44 -5.79 -11.24
C ASN A 21 -1.30 -4.37 -11.81
N MET A 22 -0.26 -3.62 -11.44
CA MET A 22 0.02 -2.30 -12.02
C MET A 22 0.15 -2.32 -13.54
N MET A 23 0.66 -3.43 -14.09
CA MET A 23 0.82 -3.58 -15.54
C MET A 23 -0.53 -3.73 -16.27
N SER A 24 -1.58 -4.12 -15.55
CA SER A 24 -2.93 -4.32 -16.07
C SER A 24 -3.88 -3.16 -15.76
N MET A 25 -3.47 -2.19 -14.93
CA MET A 25 -4.30 -1.05 -14.54
C MET A 25 -4.42 -0.03 -15.69
N GLY A 26 -5.57 -0.02 -16.37
CA GLY A 26 -5.84 0.81 -17.55
C GLY A 26 -5.88 2.33 -17.31
N GLY A 27 -5.87 2.79 -16.06
CA GLY A 27 -5.98 4.21 -15.69
C GLY A 27 -4.74 5.07 -15.97
N MET A 28 -3.57 4.48 -16.20
CA MET A 28 -2.33 5.22 -16.47
C MET A 28 -2.13 5.54 -17.95
N GLY A 29 -3.09 5.21 -18.82
CA GLY A 29 -2.93 5.25 -20.27
C GLY A 29 -1.93 4.18 -20.75
N LYS A 30 -2.22 3.52 -21.87
CA LYS A 30 -1.34 2.47 -22.43
C LYS A 30 0.09 2.96 -22.74
N MET A 31 0.33 4.28 -22.74
CA MET A 31 1.66 4.88 -22.97
C MET A 31 2.60 4.86 -21.76
N HIS A 32 2.10 4.67 -20.52
CA HIS A 32 2.95 4.70 -19.31
C HIS A 32 3.11 3.35 -18.60
N ALA A 33 2.41 2.30 -19.03
CA ALA A 33 2.55 0.95 -18.49
C ALA A 33 3.85 0.30 -19.00
N ASN A 34 4.96 0.59 -18.32
CA ASN A 34 6.26 -0.02 -18.59
C ASN A 34 6.84 -0.68 -17.32
N PRO A 35 7.85 -1.56 -17.44
CA PRO A 35 8.42 -2.28 -16.30
C PRO A 35 9.04 -1.40 -15.20
N ASN A 36 9.26 -0.11 -15.46
CA ASN A 36 9.75 0.82 -14.44
C ASN A 36 8.62 1.34 -13.55
N LEU A 37 7.36 1.25 -13.95
CA LEU A 37 6.23 1.72 -13.13
C LEU A 37 6.09 0.89 -11.83
N PRO A 38 6.08 -0.46 -11.86
CA PRO A 38 6.08 -1.24 -10.61
C PRO A 38 7.36 -1.06 -9.79
N LYS A 39 8.51 -0.89 -10.44
CA LYS A 39 9.79 -0.62 -9.75
C LYS A 39 9.77 0.74 -9.04
N ALA A 40 9.17 1.74 -9.66
CA ALA A 40 8.98 3.07 -9.09
C ALA A 40 8.03 3.03 -7.88
N GLN A 41 7.00 2.18 -7.91
CA GLN A 41 6.15 1.95 -6.75
C GLN A 41 6.92 1.23 -5.64
N ALA A 42 7.65 0.18 -5.98
CA ALA A 42 8.44 -0.60 -5.03
C ALA A 42 9.48 0.25 -4.28
N ILE A 43 10.15 1.20 -4.94
CA ILE A 43 11.08 2.11 -4.24
C ILE A 43 10.37 3.11 -3.33
N LYS A 44 9.13 3.53 -3.65
CA LYS A 44 8.31 4.35 -2.74
C LYS A 44 7.94 3.53 -1.49
N ASP A 45 7.44 2.32 -1.67
CA ASP A 45 7.06 1.42 -0.58
C ASP A 45 8.24 1.06 0.32
N ALA A 46 9.38 0.72 -0.28
CA ALA A 46 10.62 0.47 0.46
C ALA A 46 11.07 1.70 1.25
N THR A 47 10.94 2.89 0.67
CA THR A 47 11.32 4.15 1.32
C THR A 47 10.42 4.48 2.50
N MET A 48 9.10 4.34 2.34
CA MET A 48 8.15 4.49 3.45
C MET A 48 8.45 3.49 4.57
N ALA A 49 8.61 2.20 4.25
CA ALA A 49 8.96 1.18 5.24
C ALA A 49 10.29 1.46 5.95
N HIS A 50 11.32 1.93 5.22
CA HIS A 50 12.60 2.32 5.81
C HIS A 50 12.45 3.41 6.87
N PHE A 51 11.70 4.48 6.55
CA PHE A 51 11.53 5.58 7.48
C PHE A 51 10.57 5.27 8.62
N ILE A 52 9.55 4.43 8.40
CA ILE A 52 8.73 3.88 9.50
C ILE A 52 9.62 3.16 10.50
N LEU A 53 10.49 2.24 10.05
CA LEU A 53 11.39 1.50 10.94
C LEU A 53 12.40 2.41 11.64
N LYS A 54 12.93 3.41 10.92
CA LYS A 54 13.90 4.36 11.46
C LYS A 54 13.32 5.22 12.59
N TYR A 55 12.05 5.57 12.49
CA TYR A 55 11.36 6.45 13.43
C TYR A 55 10.33 5.72 14.30
N LEU A 56 10.37 4.38 14.32
CA LEU A 56 9.46 3.58 15.12
C LEU A 56 9.74 3.79 16.63
N PRO A 57 8.76 4.28 17.42
CA PRO A 57 8.96 4.48 18.84
C PRO A 57 8.91 3.16 19.61
N ASN A 58 9.71 3.05 20.68
CA ASN A 58 9.79 1.82 21.48
C ASN A 58 8.53 1.52 22.32
N LYS A 59 7.73 2.54 22.65
CA LYS A 59 6.61 2.43 23.61
C LYS A 59 5.31 3.11 23.14
N TRP A 60 5.21 3.45 21.85
CA TRP A 60 4.07 4.18 21.32
C TRP A 60 3.58 3.56 20.01
N LEU A 61 2.34 3.88 19.66
CA LEU A 61 1.78 3.54 18.36
C LEU A 61 2.32 4.49 17.30
N PHE A 62 2.74 3.95 16.16
CA PHE A 62 3.15 4.73 14.99
C PHE A 62 2.01 4.75 13.98
N TYR A 63 1.55 5.94 13.60
CA TYR A 63 0.54 6.12 12.56
C TYR A 63 1.20 6.53 11.26
N HIS A 64 0.89 5.82 10.18
CA HIS A 64 1.33 6.15 8.83
C HIS A 64 0.10 6.33 7.93
N PHE A 65 -0.07 7.53 7.38
CA PHE A 65 -1.11 7.78 6.39
C PHE A 65 -0.53 7.60 4.99
N ASN A 66 -1.16 6.75 4.18
CA ASN A 66 -0.76 6.47 2.80
C ASN A 66 -1.97 6.23 1.92
N GLY A 67 -1.80 6.33 0.61
CA GLY A 67 -2.81 5.85 -0.34
C GLY A 67 -3.06 4.34 -0.16
N ALA A 68 -4.30 3.89 -0.34
CA ALA A 68 -4.74 2.52 -0.08
C ALA A 68 -3.82 1.47 -0.73
N TYR A 69 -3.39 1.74 -1.97
CA TYR A 69 -2.50 0.87 -2.74
C TYR A 69 -1.19 0.48 -2.04
N HIS A 70 -0.71 1.29 -1.10
CA HIS A 70 0.56 1.08 -0.42
C HIS A 70 0.46 0.12 0.78
N SER A 71 -0.75 -0.26 1.21
CA SER A 71 -0.97 -1.13 2.37
C SER A 71 -2.10 -2.16 2.20
N ASP A 72 -2.92 -2.04 1.16
CA ASP A 72 -3.95 -3.02 0.81
C ASP A 72 -3.34 -4.42 0.65
N ASN A 73 -4.13 -5.43 1.00
CA ASN A 73 -3.78 -6.86 0.93
C ASN A 73 -2.55 -7.25 1.75
N PHE A 74 -2.11 -6.41 2.69
CA PHE A 74 -0.88 -6.58 3.44
C PHE A 74 0.39 -6.62 2.55
N GLU A 75 0.31 -6.00 1.38
CA GLU A 75 1.41 -5.86 0.42
C GLU A 75 2.09 -4.49 0.56
N GLY A 76 2.91 -4.09 -0.43
CA GLY A 76 3.58 -2.78 -0.45
C GLY A 76 4.44 -2.54 0.79
N ILE A 77 4.13 -1.50 1.56
CA ILE A 77 4.82 -1.12 2.80
C ILE A 77 4.85 -2.29 3.78
N VAL A 78 3.71 -2.96 3.98
CA VAL A 78 3.55 -4.03 4.98
C VAL A 78 4.49 -5.20 4.66
N TRP A 79 4.59 -5.56 3.38
CA TRP A 79 5.52 -6.58 2.90
C TRP A 79 6.98 -6.24 3.21
N TYR A 80 7.42 -4.99 3.01
CA TYR A 80 8.78 -4.57 3.36
C TYR A 80 9.04 -4.54 4.87
N LEU A 81 8.07 -4.09 5.67
CA LEU A 81 8.18 -4.07 7.12
C LEU A 81 8.40 -5.49 7.66
N LYS A 82 7.57 -6.44 7.22
CA LYS A 82 7.62 -7.84 7.68
C LYS A 82 8.91 -8.56 7.28
N GLN A 83 9.53 -8.18 6.17
CA GLN A 83 10.83 -8.72 5.78
C GLN A 83 12.00 -8.25 6.67
N LYS A 84 11.89 -7.06 7.26
CA LYS A 84 12.93 -6.51 8.15
C LYS A 84 12.68 -6.85 9.62
N ARG A 85 11.41 -6.90 10.01
CA ARG A 85 10.94 -7.15 11.38
C ARG A 85 9.62 -7.94 11.30
N SER A 86 9.70 -9.26 11.30
CA SER A 86 8.51 -10.14 11.24
C SER A 86 7.64 -10.06 12.49
N ASP A 87 8.24 -9.65 13.62
CA ASP A 87 7.64 -9.49 14.94
C ASP A 87 6.74 -8.25 15.09
N LEU A 88 6.76 -7.32 14.13
CA LEU A 88 5.90 -6.13 14.20
C LEU A 88 4.42 -6.51 14.24
N LYS A 89 3.68 -5.87 15.15
CA LYS A 89 2.22 -5.89 15.15
C LYS A 89 1.74 -4.73 14.28
N ILE A 90 1.16 -5.05 13.14
CA ILE A 90 0.73 -4.08 12.13
C ILE A 90 -0.79 -4.20 12.00
N VAL A 91 -1.48 -3.07 12.06
CA VAL A 91 -2.91 -2.95 11.80
C VAL A 91 -3.08 -2.04 10.60
N THR A 92 -3.76 -2.51 9.55
CA THR A 92 -4.10 -1.71 8.37
C THR A 92 -5.56 -1.30 8.41
N ILE A 93 -5.81 -0.06 8.00
CA ILE A 93 -7.16 0.48 7.77
C ILE A 93 -7.19 0.93 6.31
N SER A 94 -8.14 0.43 5.55
CA SER A 94 -8.36 0.83 4.17
C SER A 94 -9.76 1.41 4.00
N SER A 95 -10.01 2.09 2.88
CA SER A 95 -11.30 2.65 2.53
C SER A 95 -11.78 2.08 1.20
N ILE A 96 -13.07 1.79 1.11
CA ILE A 96 -13.75 1.37 -0.11
C ILE A 96 -14.89 2.33 -0.41
N GLU A 97 -15.21 2.49 -1.68
CA GLU A 97 -16.40 3.21 -2.12
C GLU A 97 -17.47 2.19 -2.49
N THR A 98 -18.72 2.42 -2.08
CA THR A 98 -19.83 1.50 -2.36
C THR A 98 -21.17 2.24 -2.43
N ASP A 99 -22.09 1.75 -3.25
CA ASP A 99 -23.45 2.30 -3.36
C ASP A 99 -24.32 1.94 -2.14
N ASP A 100 -24.06 0.79 -1.49
CA ASP A 100 -24.75 0.33 -0.30
C ASP A 100 -23.75 -0.06 0.80
N ILE A 101 -23.52 0.86 1.75
CA ILE A 101 -22.61 0.67 2.88
C ILE A 101 -23.02 -0.49 3.80
N THR A 102 -24.27 -0.95 3.74
CA THR A 102 -24.76 -2.09 4.51
C THR A 102 -24.46 -3.43 3.83
N LYS A 103 -24.12 -3.40 2.53
CA LYS A 103 -23.85 -4.58 1.70
C LYS A 103 -22.65 -4.37 0.75
N PRO A 104 -21.44 -4.09 1.29
CA PRO A 104 -20.25 -3.99 0.46
C PRO A 104 -19.95 -5.32 -0.25
N ALA A 105 -19.36 -5.22 -1.46
CA ALA A 105 -18.98 -6.39 -2.25
C ALA A 105 -17.95 -7.24 -1.51
N LYS A 106 -18.03 -8.56 -1.63
CA LYS A 106 -17.17 -9.48 -0.87
C LYS A 106 -15.69 -9.30 -1.22
N GLU A 107 -15.43 -8.98 -2.49
CA GLU A 107 -14.09 -8.74 -3.05
C GLU A 107 -13.43 -7.52 -2.41
N ASP A 108 -14.22 -6.51 -2.04
CA ASP A 108 -13.75 -5.30 -1.37
C ASP A 108 -13.39 -5.55 0.10
N LEU A 109 -13.91 -6.63 0.69
CA LEU A 109 -13.71 -6.97 2.11
C LEU A 109 -12.60 -7.99 2.33
N SER A 110 -12.56 -9.01 1.48
CA SER A 110 -11.78 -10.22 1.74
C SER A 110 -10.27 -9.96 1.65
N GLY A 111 -9.60 -9.94 2.80
CA GLY A 111 -8.14 -9.87 2.88
C GLY A 111 -7.55 -8.49 2.59
N LYS A 112 -8.37 -7.45 2.36
CA LYS A 112 -7.92 -6.11 1.96
C LYS A 112 -7.18 -5.38 3.09
N ALA A 113 -7.70 -5.43 4.31
CA ALA A 113 -7.10 -4.79 5.49
C ALA A 113 -7.65 -5.40 6.79
N ASN A 114 -7.12 -5.01 7.96
CA ASN A 114 -7.72 -5.39 9.24
C ASN A 114 -9.06 -4.71 9.49
N PHE A 115 -9.19 -3.45 9.06
CA PHE A 115 -10.43 -2.69 9.12
C PHE A 115 -10.68 -2.00 7.79
N ILE A 116 -11.96 -1.87 7.43
CA ILE A 116 -12.40 -1.26 6.19
C ILE A 116 -13.43 -0.18 6.51
N ILE A 117 -13.20 1.01 5.99
CA ILE A 117 -14.14 2.13 6.04
C ILE A 117 -14.92 2.10 4.72
N ALA A 118 -16.20 1.74 4.78
CA ALA A 118 -17.11 1.83 3.64
C ALA A 118 -17.64 3.26 3.51
N ILE A 119 -17.42 3.86 2.35
CA ILE A 119 -17.78 5.24 2.04
C ILE A 119 -18.86 5.21 0.95
N PRO A 120 -20.00 5.93 1.11
CA PRO A 120 -20.99 6.05 0.05
C PRO A 120 -20.35 6.62 -1.22
N SER A 121 -20.61 5.99 -2.37
CA SER A 121 -20.14 6.44 -3.68
C SER A 121 -20.59 7.88 -4.03
N THR A 122 -21.67 8.35 -3.40
CA THR A 122 -22.23 9.70 -3.53
C THR A 122 -21.45 10.77 -2.76
N MET A 123 -20.49 10.40 -1.91
CA MET A 123 -19.67 11.36 -1.19
C MET A 123 -18.76 12.14 -2.15
N THR A 124 -18.62 13.46 -1.94
CA THR A 124 -17.81 14.32 -2.80
C THR A 124 -16.33 13.91 -2.79
N LYS A 125 -15.75 13.87 -3.99
CA LYS A 125 -14.33 13.57 -4.23
C LYS A 125 -13.57 14.85 -4.58
N THR A 126 -12.29 14.89 -4.26
CA THR A 126 -11.41 16.05 -4.49
C THR A 126 -10.22 15.75 -5.40
N TYR A 127 -10.27 14.64 -6.16
CA TYR A 127 -9.21 14.21 -7.08
C TYR A 127 -9.68 14.25 -8.53
#